data_AF-A0A0R3T113-F1
#
_entry.id   AF-A0A0R3T113-F1
#
_cell.length_a   1.000
_cell.length_b   1.000
_cell.length_c   1.000
_cell.angle_alpha   90.00
_cell.angle_beta   90.00
_cell.angle_gamma   90.00
#
_symmetry.space_group_name_H-M   'P 1'
#
loop_
_entity.id
_entity.type
_entity.pdbx_description
1 polymer ?
#
loop_
_entity_poly.entity_id
_entity_poly.type
_entity_poly.pdbx_seq_one_letter_code
_entity_poly.pdbx_strand_id
1 'polypeptide(L)'
;MRNSNNHNIDILKKSCVGVHLCTSCRAYVYPAISEVARKSQTNCPLKYCEGKLLYMPCKGNRGHPVTHSWRRVGKSLFFEAKGTHDHPKPVVKVSRVRKRRKDSCSQMNIEMPSQESLTLSSSSTCLPNAMPFPHSIRKLL
;
A
#
# COMPACT_ATOMS: atom_id res chain seq x y z
N MET A 1 -0.77 -1.41 5.10
CA MET A 1 -2.16 -1.25 5.59
C MET A 1 -2.70 -2.60 6.04
N ARG A 2 -3.53 -2.66 7.08
CA ARG A 2 -4.16 -3.85 7.65
C ARG A 2 -5.67 -3.81 7.36
N ASN A 3 -6.30 -4.96 7.17
CA ASN A 3 -7.76 -5.06 7.05
C ASN A 3 -8.45 -4.59 8.33
N SER A 4 -9.54 -3.83 8.19
CA SER A 4 -10.36 -3.37 9.30
C SER A 4 -11.79 -3.83 9.08
N ASN A 5 -12.32 -4.62 10.02
CA ASN A 5 -13.72 -4.99 9.98
C ASN A 5 -14.57 -3.73 10.20
N ASN A 6 -15.44 -3.44 9.25
CA ASN A 6 -16.43 -2.35 9.29
C ASN A 6 -17.86 -2.90 9.38
N HIS A 7 -18.03 -4.21 9.57
CA HIS A 7 -19.31 -4.93 9.57
C HIS A 7 -20.14 -4.73 8.29
N ASN A 8 -19.49 -4.42 7.15
CA ASN A 8 -20.12 -4.28 5.84
C ASN A 8 -19.31 -5.04 4.79
N ILE A 9 -19.87 -6.12 4.26
CA ILE A 9 -19.20 -7.01 3.29
C ILE A 9 -18.96 -6.35 1.92
N ASP A 10 -19.75 -5.32 1.58
CA ASP A 10 -19.64 -4.62 0.29
C ASP A 10 -18.45 -3.64 0.26
N ILE A 11 -17.91 -3.30 1.44
CA ILE A 11 -16.85 -2.33 1.59
C ILE A 11 -15.62 -3.01 2.20
N LEU A 12 -14.59 -3.20 1.40
CA LEU A 12 -13.27 -3.58 1.90
C LEU A 12 -12.64 -2.33 2.54
N LYS A 13 -12.47 -2.33 3.86
CA LYS A 13 -11.78 -1.24 4.57
C LYS A 13 -10.40 -1.67 5.04
N LYS A 14 -9.38 -0.86 4.77
CA LYS A 14 -8.02 -1.05 5.29
C LYS A 14 -7.56 0.19 6.04
N SER A 15 -6.83 -0.01 7.12
CA SER A 15 -6.21 1.05 7.92
C SER A 15 -4.69 1.01 7.79
N CYS A 16 -4.03 2.16 7.79
CA CYS A 16 -2.58 2.21 7.80
C CYS A 16 -2.05 1.59 9.09
N VAL A 17 -0.89 0.92 8.98
CA VAL A 17 -0.21 0.38 10.16
C VAL A 17 0.85 1.37 10.65
N GLY A 18 1.42 2.20 9.78
CA GLY A 18 2.59 3.01 10.09
C GLY A 18 3.85 2.41 9.49
N VAL A 19 4.98 2.61 10.18
CA VAL A 19 6.32 2.28 9.69
C VAL A 19 7.24 1.84 10.83
N HIS A 20 8.21 0.97 10.53
CA HIS A 20 9.33 0.71 11.42
C HIS A 20 10.54 1.55 11.00
N LEU A 21 11.20 2.21 11.96
CA LEU A 21 12.43 2.96 11.75
C LEU A 21 13.59 2.18 12.35
N CYS A 22 14.65 1.97 11.58
CA CYS A 22 15.87 1.39 12.12
C CYS A 22 16.74 2.46 12.80
N THR A 23 17.26 2.15 14.00
CA THR A 23 18.13 3.05 14.76
C THR A 23 19.53 3.22 14.17
N SER A 24 20.01 2.27 13.37
CA SER A 24 21.38 2.27 12.83
C SER A 24 21.43 2.72 11.37
N CYS A 25 20.74 2.01 10.46
CA CYS A 25 20.82 2.29 9.02
C CYS A 25 19.80 3.33 8.52
N ARG A 26 19.03 3.97 9.42
CA ARG A 26 17.98 4.97 9.11
C ARG A 26 16.95 4.50 8.07
N ALA A 27 16.82 3.19 7.87
CA ALA A 27 15.90 2.62 6.90
C ALA A 27 14.44 2.62 7.41
N TYR A 28 13.51 2.77 6.48
CA TYR A 28 12.07 2.65 6.71
C TYR A 28 11.57 1.27 6.27
N VAL A 29 11.19 0.45 7.25
CA VAL A 29 10.83 -0.95 7.07
C VAL A 29 9.32 -1.13 7.13
N TYR A 30 8.77 -1.97 6.25
CA TYR A 30 7.35 -2.36 6.34
C TYR A 30 7.08 -3.07 7.68
N PRO A 31 6.10 -2.60 8.47
CA PRO A 31 5.69 -3.30 9.67
C PRO A 31 4.87 -4.54 9.31
N ALA A 32 4.98 -5.59 10.13
CA ALA A 32 4.14 -6.76 10.01
C ALA A 32 2.66 -6.38 10.20
N ILE A 33 1.80 -7.09 9.45
CA ILE A 33 0.36 -6.80 9.42
C ILE A 33 -0.33 -7.26 10.70
N SER A 34 0.05 -8.44 11.21
CA SER A 34 -0.43 -8.94 12.51
C SER A 34 0.21 -8.12 13.63
N GLU A 35 -0.58 -7.79 14.64
CA GLU A 35 -0.08 -7.09 15.81
C GLU A 35 0.95 -7.91 16.58
N VAL A 36 0.72 -9.21 16.74
CA VAL A 36 1.66 -10.13 17.42
C VAL A 36 3.00 -10.14 16.70
N ALA A 37 2.97 -10.33 15.38
CA ALA A 37 4.19 -10.36 14.56
C ALA A 37 4.88 -8.99 14.49
N ARG A 38 4.13 -7.89 14.61
CA ARG A 38 4.69 -6.54 14.64
C ARG A 38 5.41 -6.26 15.95
N LYS A 39 4.84 -6.69 17.08
CA LYS A 39 5.46 -6.57 18.41
C LYS A 39 6.77 -7.40 18.49
N SER A 40 6.83 -8.56 17.82
CA SER A 40 8.05 -9.36 17.75
C SER A 40 9.05 -8.92 16.67
N GLN A 41 8.68 -7.98 15.79
CA GLN A 41 9.56 -7.48 14.73
C GLN A 41 10.50 -6.39 15.28
N THR A 42 11.55 -6.81 15.97
CA THR A 42 12.52 -5.91 16.62
C THR A 42 13.83 -5.72 15.85
N ASN A 43 14.19 -6.65 14.95
CA ASN A 43 15.48 -6.65 14.25
C ASN A 43 15.37 -6.13 12.81
N CYS A 44 16.39 -5.39 12.37
CA CYS A 44 16.46 -4.88 11.00
C CYS A 44 16.65 -6.02 9.98
N PRO A 45 15.92 -6.04 8.85
CA PRO A 45 16.06 -7.08 7.82
C PRO A 45 17.27 -6.86 6.88
N LEU A 46 17.97 -5.73 6.96
CA LEU A 46 19.14 -5.47 6.12
C LEU A 46 20.33 -6.29 6.62
N LYS A 47 21.07 -6.89 5.68
CA LYS A 47 22.31 -7.63 6.01
C LYS A 47 23.30 -6.69 6.70
N TYR A 48 24.01 -7.19 7.70
CA TYR A 48 25.01 -6.46 8.48
C TYR A 48 24.47 -5.26 9.29
N CYS A 49 23.15 -5.15 9.46
CA CYS A 49 22.56 -4.14 10.33
C CYS A 49 22.07 -4.76 11.64
N GLU A 50 22.71 -4.40 12.74
CA GLU A 50 22.32 -4.83 14.10
C GLU A 50 21.37 -3.84 14.79
N GLY A 51 20.92 -2.81 14.05
CA GLY A 51 19.99 -1.82 14.56
C GLY A 51 18.62 -2.42 14.92
N LYS A 52 18.02 -1.84 15.97
CA LYS A 52 16.66 -2.18 16.42
C LYS A 52 15.62 -1.40 15.62
N LEU A 53 14.42 -1.95 15.51
CA LEU A 53 13.28 -1.33 14.86
C LEU A 53 12.40 -0.64 15.91
N LEU A 54 12.15 0.65 15.69
CA LEU A 54 11.21 1.46 16.45
C LEU A 54 9.90 1.57 15.68
N TYR A 55 8.78 1.26 16.32
CA TYR A 55 7.46 1.33 15.69
C TYR A 55 6.87 2.73 15.80
N MET A 56 6.57 3.32 14.64
CA MET A 56 5.84 4.57 14.50
C MET A 56 4.46 4.28 13.91
N PRO A 57 3.37 4.35 14.71
CA PRO A 57 2.02 4.16 14.20
C PRO A 57 1.60 5.33 13.32
N CYS A 58 0.71 5.07 12.35
CA CYS A 58 0.08 6.14 11.58
C CYS A 58 -1.05 6.80 12.39
N LYS A 59 -1.04 8.12 12.50
CA LYS A 59 -2.07 8.96 13.15
C LYS A 59 -2.60 10.08 12.24
N GLY A 60 -2.31 9.98 10.95
CA GLY A 60 -2.63 10.94 9.89
C GLY A 60 -4.11 11.26 9.61
N ASN A 61 -5.04 10.72 10.39
CA ASN A 61 -6.47 10.99 10.29
C ASN A 61 -7.02 11.41 11.66
N ARG A 62 -6.79 12.66 12.06
CA ARG A 62 -7.26 13.23 13.34
C ARG A 62 -6.90 12.33 14.54
N GLY A 63 -5.63 11.92 14.63
CA GLY A 63 -5.13 11.04 15.68
C GLY A 63 -5.35 9.53 15.43
N HIS A 64 -6.08 9.17 14.38
CA HIS A 64 -6.35 7.79 13.97
C HIS A 64 -5.54 7.41 12.73
N PRO A 65 -5.39 6.10 12.43
CA PRO A 65 -4.74 5.68 11.19
C PRO A 65 -5.50 6.15 9.95
N VAL A 66 -4.75 6.50 8.90
CA VAL A 66 -5.28 6.74 7.56
C VAL A 66 -6.01 5.49 7.06
N THR A 67 -7.18 5.65 6.46
CA THR A 67 -8.00 4.52 5.99
C THR A 67 -8.26 4.60 4.50
N HIS A 68 -8.31 3.44 3.86
CA HIS A 68 -8.73 3.27 2.49
C HIS A 68 -9.97 2.36 2.46
N SER A 69 -10.94 2.72 1.63
CA SER A 69 -12.16 1.95 1.41
C SER A 69 -12.28 1.65 -0.07
N TRP A 70 -12.61 0.39 -0.38
CA TRP A 70 -12.94 -0.04 -1.74
C TRP A 70 -14.34 -0.60 -1.74
N ARG A 71 -15.14 -0.19 -2.73
CA ARG A 71 -16.47 -0.72 -2.95
C ARG A 71 -16.59 -1.15 -4.41
N ARG A 72 -17.02 -2.39 -4.63
CA ARG A 72 -17.35 -2.85 -5.97
C ARG A 72 -18.83 -2.56 -6.23
N VAL A 73 -19.15 -1.98 -7.38
CA VAL A 73 -20.53 -1.81 -7.85
C VAL A 73 -20.57 -2.25 -9.31
N GLY A 74 -21.23 -3.37 -9.59
CA GLY A 74 -21.22 -4.01 -10.91
C GLY A 74 -19.79 -4.36 -11.37
N LYS A 75 -19.36 -3.73 -12.47
CA LYS A 75 -18.02 -3.88 -13.06
C LYS A 75 -17.02 -2.81 -12.59
N SER A 76 -17.47 -1.81 -11.81
CA SER A 76 -16.66 -0.67 -11.38
C SER A 76 -16.14 -0.86 -9.95
N LEU A 77 -14.91 -0.38 -9.70
CA LEU A 77 -14.29 -0.35 -8.38
C LEU A 77 -14.11 1.11 -7.93
N PHE A 78 -14.81 1.49 -6.87
CA PHE A 78 -14.70 2.80 -6.25
C PHE A 78 -13.66 2.76 -5.14
N PHE A 79 -12.91 3.85 -5.02
CA PHE A 79 -11.85 4.01 -4.03
C PHE A 79 -12.00 5.34 -3.30
N GLU A 80 -11.88 5.30 -1.98
CA GLU A 80 -11.82 6.47 -1.12
C GLU A 80 -10.66 6.33 -0.13
N ALA A 81 -9.88 7.40 0.05
CA ALA A 81 -8.86 7.51 1.08
C ALA A 81 -9.21 8.63 2.04
N LYS A 82 -9.02 8.39 3.35
CA LYS A 82 -9.28 9.36 4.41
C LYS A 82 -8.03 9.58 5.27
N GLY A 83 -7.58 10.83 5.30
CA GLY A 83 -6.40 11.30 6.03
C GLY A 83 -5.13 11.32 5.18
N THR A 84 -4.06 11.87 5.76
CA THR A 84 -2.75 12.03 5.12
C THR A 84 -1.69 11.37 5.98
N HIS A 85 -0.87 10.48 5.41
CA HIS A 85 0.15 9.77 6.19
C HIS A 85 1.13 10.74 6.87
N ASP A 86 1.30 10.57 8.17
CA ASP A 86 2.16 11.35 9.07
C ASP A 86 3.50 10.64 9.35
N HIS A 87 3.89 9.74 8.46
CA HIS A 87 5.10 8.93 8.59
C HIS A 87 5.76 8.73 7.22
N PRO A 88 7.08 8.49 7.19
CA PRO A 88 7.78 8.21 5.93
C PRO A 88 7.26 6.93 5.27
N LYS A 89 7.38 6.88 3.95
CA LYS A 89 6.98 5.72 3.16
C LYS A 89 7.97 4.56 3.41
N PRO A 90 7.51 3.40 3.92
CA PRO A 90 8.39 2.23 4.06
C PRO A 90 8.85 1.74 2.68
N VAL A 91 10.12 1.33 2.61
CA VAL A 91 10.77 0.85 1.38
C VAL A 91 11.30 -0.58 1.53
N VAL A 92 11.71 -0.98 2.73
CA VAL A 92 12.32 -2.30 2.97
C VAL A 92 11.27 -3.33 3.36
N LYS A 93 11.07 -4.35 2.52
CA LYS A 93 10.20 -5.50 2.83
C LYS A 93 10.99 -6.54 3.63
N VAL A 94 10.38 -7.05 4.70
CA VAL A 94 10.89 -8.24 5.37
C VAL A 94 10.55 -9.46 4.49
N SER A 95 11.56 -10.11 3.91
CA SER A 95 11.36 -11.35 3.16
C SER A 95 10.93 -12.44 4.13
N ARG A 96 9.70 -12.95 4.00
CA ARG A 96 9.31 -14.19 4.70
C ARG A 96 9.98 -15.35 3.99
N VAL A 97 11.18 -15.74 4.41
CA VAL A 97 11.68 -17.07 4.08
C VAL A 97 10.84 -18.05 4.88
N ARG A 98 9.74 -18.54 4.26
CA ARG A 98 9.18 -19.81 4.68
C ARG A 98 10.27 -20.83 4.40
N LYS A 99 10.77 -21.52 5.43
CA LYS A 99 11.56 -22.75 5.26
C LYS A 99 10.68 -23.68 4.42
N ARG A 100 10.88 -23.68 3.09
CA ARG A 100 10.11 -24.50 2.15
C ARG A 100 10.36 -25.95 2.59
N ARG A 101 9.35 -26.60 3.18
CA ARG A 101 9.27 -28.05 3.05
C ARG A 101 9.13 -28.30 1.54
N LYS A 102 10.02 -29.11 0.98
CA LYS A 102 9.99 -29.53 -0.42
C LYS A 102 8.74 -30.38 -0.62
N ASP A 103 7.61 -29.75 -0.88
CA ASP A 103 6.46 -30.44 -1.46
C ASP A 103 6.41 -30.01 -2.92
N SER A 104 6.95 -30.88 -3.76
CA SER A 104 6.88 -30.79 -5.22
C SER A 104 5.42 -30.89 -5.66
N CYS A 105 4.89 -29.82 -6.24
CA CYS A 105 3.75 -29.92 -7.15
C CYS A 105 3.91 -28.85 -8.25
N SER A 106 3.68 -29.30 -9.48
CA SER A 106 4.27 -28.82 -10.72
C SER A 106 3.72 -27.48 -11.21
N GLN A 107 4.60 -26.70 -11.85
CA GLN A 107 4.25 -25.49 -12.61
C GLN A 107 3.22 -25.82 -13.69
N MET A 108 2.13 -25.04 -13.73
CA MET A 108 1.29 -24.89 -14.92
C MET A 108 1.70 -23.55 -15.54
N ASN A 109 2.37 -23.62 -16.70
CA ASN A 109 2.67 -22.45 -17.52
C ASN A 109 1.36 -21.87 -18.06
N ILE A 110 1.17 -20.56 -17.95
CA ILE A 110 0.23 -19.82 -18.80
C ILE A 110 1.09 -18.94 -19.69
N GLU A 111 1.10 -19.32 -20.96
CA GLU A 111 1.80 -18.73 -22.08
C GLU A 111 1.08 -17.43 -22.50
N MET A 112 1.84 -16.34 -22.62
CA MET A 112 1.35 -15.05 -23.11
C MET A 112 1.51 -15.05 -24.64
N PRO A 113 0.48 -14.79 -25.46
CA PRO A 113 0.68 -14.67 -26.90
C PRO A 113 1.31 -13.30 -27.21
N SER A 114 2.49 -13.35 -27.82
CA SER A 114 3.15 -12.21 -28.48
C SER A 114 2.50 -11.94 -29.83
N GLN A 115 2.01 -10.72 -30.05
CA GLN A 115 1.73 -10.20 -31.39
C GLN A 115 2.72 -9.10 -31.76
N GLU A 116 2.97 -9.06 -33.06
CA GLU A 116 4.14 -8.52 -33.76
C GLU A 116 4.35 -7.00 -33.67
N SER A 117 5.62 -6.66 -33.89
CA SER A 117 6.22 -5.35 -34.15
C SER A 117 5.55 -4.54 -35.27
N LEU A 118 5.58 -3.20 -35.17
CA LEU A 118 6.36 -2.31 -36.06
C LEU A 118 6.19 -0.81 -35.71
N THR A 119 7.36 -0.16 -35.62
CA THR A 119 7.72 1.23 -35.99
C THR A 119 7.09 2.46 -35.31
N LEU A 120 7.97 3.17 -34.58
CA LEU A 120 7.94 4.61 -34.32
C LEU A 120 7.62 5.42 -35.59
N SER A 121 6.66 6.33 -35.50
CA SER A 121 6.76 7.62 -36.18
C SER A 121 6.03 8.71 -35.41
N SER A 122 6.72 9.83 -35.30
CA SER A 122 6.35 11.07 -34.66
C SER A 122 5.31 11.83 -35.49
N SER A 123 4.26 12.36 -34.87
CA SER A 123 3.68 13.63 -35.32
C SER A 123 2.80 14.28 -34.24
N SER A 124 3.06 15.57 -34.09
CA SER A 124 2.42 16.58 -33.26
C SER A 124 1.00 16.90 -33.72
N THR A 125 0.11 17.16 -32.76
CA THR A 125 -0.73 18.39 -32.78
C THR A 125 -1.24 18.68 -31.37
N CYS A 126 -0.95 19.90 -30.92
CA CYS A 126 -1.50 20.53 -29.73
C CYS A 126 -2.98 20.86 -29.93
N LEU A 127 -3.80 20.81 -28.88
CA LEU A 127 -4.37 22.00 -28.23
C LEU A 127 -5.23 21.59 -27.00
N PRO A 128 -5.41 22.51 -26.05
CA PRO A 128 -5.85 22.23 -24.69
C PRO A 128 -7.36 22.39 -24.54
N ASN A 129 -7.94 21.79 -23.50
CA ASN A 129 -9.01 22.43 -22.77
C ASN A 129 -9.03 21.94 -21.32
N ALA A 130 -8.69 22.88 -20.44
CA ALA A 130 -9.02 22.84 -19.03
C ALA A 130 -10.54 22.91 -18.87
N MET A 131 -11.08 22.19 -17.87
CA MET A 131 -12.06 22.77 -16.95
C MET A 131 -12.02 22.03 -15.60
N PRO A 132 -11.70 22.72 -14.50
CA PRO A 132 -11.92 22.25 -13.12
C PRO A 132 -13.30 22.70 -12.65
N PHE A 133 -14.01 22.00 -11.75
CA PHE A 133 -15.06 22.56 -10.85
C PHE A 133 -15.62 21.46 -9.91
N PRO A 134 -16.30 21.79 -8.79
CA PRO A 134 -16.03 22.88 -7.84
C PRO A 134 -16.04 22.39 -6.37
N HIS A 135 -15.31 23.13 -5.52
CA HIS A 135 -15.54 23.17 -4.08
C HIS A 135 -16.74 24.08 -3.76
N SER A 136 -17.41 23.76 -2.63
CA SER A 136 -18.32 24.61 -1.83
C SER A 136 -19.82 24.43 -2.06
N ILE A 137 -20.49 23.86 -1.05
CA ILE A 137 -21.90 24.14 -0.77
C ILE A 137 -21.97 24.88 0.56
N ARG A 138 -22.66 26.02 0.48
CA ARG A 138 -22.93 27.02 1.51
C ARG A 138 -23.73 26.46 2.68
N LYS A 139 -23.43 27.04 3.86
CA LYS A 139 -24.39 27.23 4.95
C LYS A 139 -25.67 27.90 4.43
N LEU A 140 -26.81 27.34 4.79
CA LEU A 140 -28.04 28.10 4.98
C LEU A 140 -28.50 27.87 6.42
N LEU A 141 -29.12 28.93 6.94
CA LEU A 141 -29.57 29.18 8.31
C LEU A 141 -30.36 28.02 8.93
#